data_AF-A0A520YBR2-F1
#
_entry.id   AF-A0A520YBR2-F1
#
_cell.length_a   1.000
_cell.length_b   1.000
_cell.length_c   1.000
_cell.angle_alpha   90.00
_cell.angle_beta   90.00
_cell.angle_gamma   90.00
#
_symmetry.space_group_name_H-M   'P 1'
#
loop_
_entity.id
_entity.type
_entity.pdbx_description
1 polymer ?
#
loop_
_entity_poly.entity_id
_entity_poly.type
_entity_poly.pdbx_seq_one_letter_code
_entity_poly.pdbx_strand_id
1 'polypeptide(L)'
;MALYKLRALYKLRALYKLRALYKRMTLCQRMAVIDPQAGIRYSAMQTKPNNNKFFSGRVFSMRFDHFFYSCSVPALSLLLAACDTPTRRPVDYSGPTAAWEDVGGDKRRSQFSPLTQITPDNVADLEVAWIHNSGDFARAGDGSGKVTAFEASPIVVNDSLYYCTPFNRIFSLDPETGEERWVFDAKIDSTGVQSHICRGVTFWQDPEAQEDAICSKRIYMATVDARIVSVDANTGLACKAFGRGG
;
A
#
# COMPACT_ATOMS: atom_id res chain seq x y z
N MET A 1 8.13 22.30 -0.12
CA MET A 1 8.41 20.86 -0.36
C MET A 1 7.25 20.06 0.20
N ALA A 2 6.24 19.78 -0.62
CA ALA A 2 5.06 19.01 -0.22
C ALA A 2 5.31 17.53 -0.52
N LEU A 3 5.36 16.70 0.53
CA LEU A 3 5.44 15.24 0.42
C LEU A 3 4.01 14.72 0.17
N TYR A 4 3.66 14.52 -1.10
CA TYR A 4 2.39 13.91 -1.54
C TYR A 4 2.41 12.39 -1.32
N LYS A 5 2.34 11.94 -0.06
CA LYS A 5 2.17 10.53 0.29
C LYS A 5 0.91 10.38 1.14
N LEU A 6 -0.08 9.64 0.66
CA LEU A 6 -1.01 9.00 1.59
C LEU A 6 -0.21 7.97 2.37
N ARG A 7 0.05 8.25 3.64
CA ARG A 7 0.35 7.21 4.63
C ARG A 7 -0.99 6.67 5.08
N ALA A 8 -1.42 5.58 4.46
CA ALA A 8 -2.65 4.91 4.85
C ALA A 8 -2.34 3.68 5.71
N LEU A 9 -3.06 3.65 6.82
CA LEU A 9 -3.49 2.54 7.67
C LEU A 9 -2.49 1.42 8.00
N TYR A 10 -2.29 1.26 9.30
CA TYR A 10 -1.47 0.21 9.88
C TYR A 10 -2.26 -1.11 9.92
N LYS A 11 -1.66 -2.13 9.29
CA LYS A 11 -1.96 -3.57 9.33
C LYS A 11 -3.32 -3.99 9.93
N LEU A 12 -4.40 -3.78 9.17
CA LEU A 12 -5.65 -4.53 9.35
C LEU A 12 -5.55 -5.80 8.52
N ARG A 13 -5.57 -6.95 9.19
CA ARG A 13 -5.92 -8.24 8.59
C ARG A 13 -7.26 -8.61 9.19
N ALA A 14 -8.34 -8.24 8.52
CA ALA A 14 -9.67 -8.72 8.80
C ALA A 14 -9.76 -10.17 8.33
N LEU A 15 -9.92 -11.09 9.28
CA LEU A 15 -10.40 -12.43 8.94
C LEU A 15 -11.85 -12.32 8.46
N TYR A 16 -12.02 -12.25 7.14
CA TYR A 16 -13.20 -12.80 6.48
C TYR A 16 -13.20 -14.32 6.66
N LYS A 17 -13.76 -14.81 7.77
CA LYS A 17 -14.15 -16.21 7.88
C LYS A 17 -15.50 -16.40 7.20
N LEU A 18 -15.52 -17.35 6.26
CA LEU A 18 -16.69 -18.04 5.65
C LEU A 18 -17.33 -17.43 4.38
N ARG A 19 -16.61 -17.44 3.24
CA ARG A 19 -17.23 -17.74 1.92
C ARG A 19 -16.23 -18.03 0.79
N ALA A 20 -15.25 -18.91 0.99
CA ALA A 20 -14.40 -19.38 -0.12
C ALA A 20 -13.88 -20.82 0.04
N LEU A 21 -14.52 -21.64 0.87
CA LEU A 21 -14.27 -23.08 0.91
C LEU A 21 -15.47 -23.78 0.30
N TYR A 22 -15.49 -23.92 -1.03
CA TYR A 22 -16.05 -25.09 -1.75
C TYR A 22 -15.85 -24.92 -3.27
N LYS A 23 -14.64 -25.19 -3.77
CA LYS A 23 -14.47 -25.75 -5.11
C LYS A 23 -13.28 -26.73 -5.09
N ARG A 24 -13.62 -27.99 -4.84
CA ARG A 24 -12.84 -29.24 -4.99
C ARG A 24 -11.85 -29.09 -6.17
N MET A 25 -10.53 -29.29 -6.07
CA MET A 25 -9.73 -30.37 -5.51
C MET A 25 -10.09 -31.77 -6.05
N THR A 26 -9.63 -32.12 -7.27
CA THR A 26 -9.09 -33.46 -7.60
C THR A 26 -8.38 -33.47 -8.96
N LEU A 27 -7.06 -33.71 -8.98
CA LEU A 27 -6.26 -34.63 -9.81
C LEU A 27 -4.79 -34.26 -9.58
N CYS A 28 -4.09 -34.88 -8.63
CA CYS A 28 -3.41 -36.17 -8.71
C CYS A 28 -2.17 -36.19 -9.65
N GLN A 29 -1.02 -36.28 -8.98
CA GLN A 29 0.21 -37.00 -9.32
C GLN A 29 1.28 -36.39 -10.25
N ARG A 30 2.47 -36.28 -9.62
CA ARG A 30 3.79 -36.76 -10.07
C ARG A 30 4.46 -36.00 -11.23
N MET A 31 5.54 -35.28 -10.93
CA MET A 31 6.90 -35.83 -10.91
C MET A 31 7.92 -34.73 -10.55
N ALA A 32 8.75 -35.03 -9.57
CA ALA A 32 10.02 -34.34 -9.36
C ALA A 32 10.97 -34.75 -10.51
N VAL A 33 11.58 -33.76 -11.16
CA VAL A 33 12.84 -33.94 -11.89
C VAL A 33 13.75 -32.81 -11.45
N ILE A 34 14.86 -33.23 -10.84
CA ILE A 34 16.02 -32.40 -10.49
C ILE A 34 16.79 -32.18 -11.79
N ASP A 35 16.99 -30.92 -12.19
CA ASP A 35 17.97 -30.54 -13.20
C ASP A 35 19.08 -29.70 -12.53
N PRO A 36 20.31 -30.24 -12.42
CA PRO A 36 21.44 -29.53 -11.85
C PRO A 36 22.38 -29.04 -12.96
N GLN A 37 21.94 -28.17 -13.88
CA GLN A 37 22.88 -27.42 -14.73
C GLN A 37 22.25 -26.19 -15.43
N ALA A 38 22.11 -25.07 -14.70
CA ALA A 38 21.93 -23.76 -15.32
C ALA A 38 22.70 -22.69 -14.51
N GLY A 39 23.98 -22.52 -14.87
CA GLY A 39 24.84 -21.48 -14.34
C GLY A 39 24.40 -20.09 -14.77
N ILE A 40 24.20 -19.21 -13.79
CA ILE A 40 23.89 -17.79 -13.98
C ILE A 40 25.13 -17.10 -14.57
N ARG A 41 24.98 -16.52 -15.76
CA ARG A 41 25.96 -15.60 -16.37
C ARG A 41 25.67 -14.18 -15.92
N TYR A 42 26.53 -13.60 -15.08
CA TYR A 42 26.58 -12.16 -14.86
C TYR A 42 27.52 -11.53 -15.91
N SER A 43 26.99 -10.65 -16.74
CA SER A 43 27.78 -9.80 -17.62
C SER A 43 28.03 -8.46 -16.91
N ALA A 44 29.17 -8.34 -16.24
CA ALA A 44 29.62 -7.08 -15.67
C ALA A 44 30.25 -6.22 -16.77
N MET A 45 29.71 -5.02 -16.95
CA MET A 45 30.20 -3.99 -17.86
C MET A 45 31.41 -3.30 -17.20
N GLN A 46 32.61 -3.51 -17.73
CA GLN A 46 33.82 -2.77 -17.37
C GLN A 46 34.01 -1.58 -18.32
N THR A 47 34.23 -0.38 -17.77
CA THR A 47 34.83 0.75 -18.49
C THR A 47 36.16 1.15 -17.86
N LYS A 48 37.21 0.69 -18.55
CA LYS A 48 38.53 1.26 -18.87
C LYS A 48 39.54 1.75 -17.80
N PRO A 49 40.85 1.68 -18.17
CA PRO A 49 41.98 1.60 -17.23
C PRO A 49 42.96 2.77 -17.36
N ASN A 50 43.93 2.81 -16.44
CA ASN A 50 45.35 3.19 -16.63
C ASN A 50 45.96 3.26 -15.21
N ASN A 51 47.19 2.88 -14.90
CA ASN A 51 48.33 2.57 -15.75
C ASN A 51 49.38 1.83 -14.90
N ASN A 52 50.25 1.14 -15.64
CA ASN A 52 51.66 0.84 -15.34
C ASN A 52 52.05 -0.47 -14.66
N LYS A 53 52.62 -1.35 -15.52
CA LYS A 53 53.99 -1.92 -15.44
C LYS A 53 54.27 -2.89 -14.26
N PHE A 54 54.88 -4.06 -14.39
CA PHE A 54 55.70 -4.68 -15.43
C PHE A 54 55.85 -6.19 -15.09
N PHE A 55 56.16 -6.95 -16.14
CA PHE A 55 56.65 -8.33 -16.28
C PHE A 55 57.18 -9.20 -15.11
N SER A 56 56.84 -10.49 -15.27
CA SER A 56 57.73 -11.68 -15.23
C SER A 56 58.13 -12.31 -13.90
N GLY A 57 57.46 -13.43 -13.58
CA GLY A 57 58.07 -14.77 -13.64
C GLY A 57 59.03 -15.19 -12.53
N ARG A 58 58.62 -16.19 -11.73
CA ARG A 58 59.22 -17.55 -11.67
C ARG A 58 58.49 -18.37 -10.60
N VAL A 59 58.15 -19.59 -10.98
CA VAL A 59 57.61 -20.62 -10.10
C VAL A 59 58.73 -21.10 -9.19
N PHE A 60 58.54 -21.03 -7.87
CA PHE A 60 59.39 -21.73 -6.92
C PHE A 60 58.51 -22.61 -6.04
N SER A 61 58.76 -23.91 -6.16
CA SER A 61 58.22 -24.97 -5.32
C SER A 61 58.79 -24.83 -3.90
N MET A 62 57.92 -24.75 -2.89
CA MET A 62 58.31 -24.90 -1.49
C MET A 62 57.58 -26.10 -0.89
N ARG A 63 58.40 -27.01 -0.35
CA ARG A 63 58.01 -28.21 0.39
C ARG A 63 57.33 -27.79 1.71
N PHE A 64 56.27 -28.52 2.05
CA PHE A 64 55.55 -28.42 3.31
C PHE A 64 56.23 -29.33 4.34
N ASP A 65 56.88 -28.74 5.34
CA ASP A 65 57.27 -29.46 6.55
C ASP A 65 56.30 -29.11 7.69
N HIS A 66 55.71 -30.15 8.27
CA HIS A 66 54.75 -30.08 9.38
C HIS A 66 55.40 -29.53 10.64
N PHE A 67 54.87 -28.43 11.19
CA PHE A 67 55.12 -28.03 12.57
C PHE A 67 53.79 -27.85 13.31
N PHE A 68 53.61 -28.72 14.30
CA PHE A 68 52.55 -28.71 15.29
C PHE A 68 52.60 -27.43 16.12
N TYR A 69 51.49 -26.68 16.20
CA TYR A 69 51.21 -25.79 17.33
C TYR A 69 49.71 -25.79 17.63
N SER A 70 49.35 -26.58 18.65
CA SER A 70 48.07 -26.53 19.35
C SER A 70 48.03 -25.25 20.18
N CYS A 71 47.48 -24.17 19.62
CA CYS A 71 47.15 -22.97 20.37
C CYS A 71 45.67 -23.03 20.79
N SER A 72 45.48 -23.18 22.09
CA SER A 72 44.22 -23.16 22.83
C SER A 72 43.27 -22.04 22.40
N VAL A 73 42.10 -22.41 21.88
CA VAL A 73 40.97 -21.51 21.60
C VAL A 73 39.88 -21.69 22.67
N PRO A 74 39.94 -20.97 23.81
CA PRO A 74 38.71 -20.76 24.57
C PRO A 74 38.64 -19.30 25.05
N ALA A 75 38.41 -18.35 24.14
CA ALA A 75 38.13 -16.97 24.55
C ALA A 75 37.25 -16.18 23.58
N LEU A 76 37.09 -16.61 22.33
CA LEU A 76 36.35 -15.83 21.32
C LEU A 76 34.86 -16.20 21.18
N SER A 77 34.35 -17.11 22.00
CA SER A 77 32.97 -17.61 21.88
C SER A 77 31.93 -16.81 22.68
N LEU A 78 32.33 -15.80 23.47
CA LEU A 78 31.43 -15.08 24.39
C LEU A 78 30.94 -13.70 23.90
N LEU A 79 31.34 -13.23 22.72
CA LEU A 79 30.94 -11.91 22.20
C LEU A 79 29.81 -11.93 21.16
N LEU A 80 29.23 -13.09 20.86
CA LEU A 80 28.18 -13.22 19.82
C LEU A 80 26.73 -13.16 20.37
N ALA A 81 26.52 -12.97 21.66
CA ALA A 81 25.19 -13.11 22.28
C ALA A 81 24.38 -11.81 22.44
N ALA A 82 24.83 -10.66 21.89
CA ALA A 82 24.17 -9.37 22.12
C ALA A 82 23.66 -8.67 20.85
N CYS A 83 23.34 -9.41 19.79
CA CYS A 83 22.46 -8.90 18.75
C CYS A 83 21.00 -9.14 19.20
N ASP A 84 20.51 -8.29 20.09
CA ASP A 84 19.08 -8.20 20.39
C ASP A 84 18.39 -7.72 19.10
N THR A 85 17.92 -8.69 18.32
CA THR A 85 17.08 -8.38 17.17
C THR A 85 15.77 -7.90 17.78
N PRO A 86 15.28 -6.68 17.47
CA PRO A 86 14.03 -6.19 18.04
C PRO A 86 12.94 -7.22 17.75
N THR A 87 12.48 -7.89 18.81
CA THR A 87 11.49 -8.94 18.72
C THR A 87 10.17 -8.27 18.40
N ARG A 88 9.79 -8.32 17.12
CA ARG A 88 8.52 -7.78 16.65
C ARG A 88 7.39 -8.44 17.44
N ARG A 89 6.73 -7.66 18.31
CA ARG A 89 5.60 -8.15 19.10
C ARG A 89 4.53 -8.69 18.15
N PRO A 90 3.98 -9.90 18.39
CA PRO A 90 2.84 -10.39 17.64
C PRO A 90 1.68 -9.39 17.72
N VAL A 91 1.05 -9.11 16.58
CA VAL A 91 -0.11 -8.19 16.54
C VAL A 91 -1.32 -8.93 17.10
N ASP A 92 -1.95 -8.36 18.14
CA ASP A 92 -3.18 -8.88 18.73
C ASP A 92 -4.40 -8.37 17.96
N TYR A 93 -5.13 -9.28 17.32
CA TYR A 93 -6.33 -8.99 16.53
C TYR A 93 -7.64 -9.23 17.29
N SER A 94 -7.59 -9.50 18.59
CA SER A 94 -8.78 -9.77 19.41
C SER A 94 -9.56 -8.52 19.84
N GLY A 95 -8.99 -7.33 19.60
CA GLY A 95 -9.60 -6.04 19.91
C GLY A 95 -10.84 -5.70 19.08
N PRO A 96 -11.50 -4.56 19.37
CA PRO A 96 -12.68 -4.12 18.63
C PRO A 96 -12.35 -3.81 17.17
N THR A 97 -13.36 -3.94 16.30
CA THR A 97 -13.33 -3.46 14.91
C THR A 97 -14.23 -2.24 14.76
N ALA A 98 -13.85 -1.29 13.90
CA ALA A 98 -14.63 -0.08 13.65
C ALA A 98 -14.52 0.35 12.19
N ALA A 99 -15.62 0.85 11.64
CA ALA A 99 -15.66 1.58 10.37
C ALA A 99 -15.32 3.07 10.59
N TRP A 100 -15.07 3.78 9.50
CA TRP A 100 -14.92 5.24 9.44
C TRP A 100 -15.84 5.78 8.36
N GLU A 101 -17.15 5.75 8.62
CA GLU A 101 -18.20 6.01 7.62
C GLU A 101 -18.33 7.49 7.26
N ASP A 102 -18.04 8.36 8.23
CA ASP A 102 -18.09 9.81 8.09
C ASP A 102 -16.68 10.40 8.05
N VAL A 103 -16.47 11.46 7.27
CA VAL A 103 -15.18 12.20 7.21
C VAL A 103 -14.69 12.63 8.61
N GLY A 104 -15.60 12.86 9.56
CA GLY A 104 -15.30 13.20 10.95
C GLY A 104 -15.25 12.02 11.94
N GLY A 105 -15.24 10.77 11.47
CA GLY A 105 -15.26 9.56 12.29
C GLY A 105 -16.65 9.12 12.71
N ASP A 106 -17.47 10.05 13.18
CA ASP A 106 -18.89 9.83 13.49
C ASP A 106 -19.76 11.04 13.09
N LYS A 107 -21.08 10.89 13.22
CA LYS A 107 -22.05 11.96 12.93
C LYS A 107 -21.88 13.22 13.78
N ARG A 108 -21.20 13.14 14.93
CA ARG A 108 -20.84 14.29 15.79
C ARG A 108 -19.49 14.90 15.42
N ARG A 109 -18.76 14.28 14.49
CA ARG A 109 -17.41 14.64 14.06
C ARG A 109 -16.39 14.61 15.20
N SER A 110 -16.48 13.62 16.08
CA SER A 110 -15.59 13.50 17.23
C SER A 110 -14.13 13.23 16.87
N GLN A 111 -13.87 12.68 15.68
CA GLN A 111 -12.56 12.15 15.25
C GLN A 111 -11.98 11.12 16.23
N PHE A 112 -12.86 10.46 17.00
CA PHE A 112 -12.47 9.46 17.98
C PHE A 112 -12.56 8.05 17.39
N SER A 113 -11.55 7.22 17.65
CA SER A 113 -11.53 5.80 17.28
C SER A 113 -11.64 4.93 18.54
N PRO A 114 -12.54 3.93 18.57
CA PRO A 114 -12.61 2.98 19.68
C PRO A 114 -11.53 1.88 19.58
N LEU A 115 -10.68 1.88 18.55
CA LEU A 115 -9.65 0.87 18.34
C LEU A 115 -8.54 1.01 19.38
N THR A 116 -8.09 -0.13 19.92
CA THR A 116 -7.13 -0.17 21.03
C THR A 116 -5.82 -0.88 20.71
N GLN A 117 -5.67 -1.38 19.48
CA GLN A 117 -4.49 -2.17 19.09
C GLN A 117 -3.20 -1.33 19.09
N ILE A 118 -3.30 -0.05 18.67
CA ILE A 118 -2.18 0.89 18.67
C ILE A 118 -2.31 1.76 19.92
N THR A 119 -1.26 1.77 20.73
CA THR A 119 -1.20 2.47 22.02
C THR A 119 0.07 3.32 22.09
N PRO A 120 0.17 4.26 23.04
CA PRO A 120 1.43 5.00 23.28
C PRO A 120 2.65 4.09 23.49
N ASP A 121 2.45 2.89 24.02
CA ASP A 121 3.53 1.94 24.32
C ASP A 121 4.08 1.20 23.09
N ASN A 122 3.32 1.15 21.99
CA ASN A 122 3.71 0.40 20.78
C ASN A 122 3.69 1.24 19.49
N VAL A 123 3.29 2.51 19.54
CA VAL A 123 3.24 3.41 18.36
C VAL A 123 4.61 3.60 17.69
N ALA A 124 5.70 3.40 18.44
CA ALA A 124 7.06 3.45 17.90
C ALA A 124 7.39 2.30 16.94
N ASP A 125 6.64 1.18 17.01
CA ASP A 125 6.86 -0.02 16.19
C ASP A 125 6.14 0.03 14.82
N LEU A 126 5.50 1.16 14.52
CA LEU A 126 4.67 1.32 13.34
C LEU A 126 5.49 1.39 12.05
N GLU A 127 5.16 0.50 11.11
CA GLU A 127 5.72 0.45 9.76
C GLU A 127 4.66 0.80 8.71
N VAL A 128 5.09 1.33 7.57
CA VAL A 128 4.19 1.58 6.44
C VAL A 128 3.69 0.23 5.91
N ALA A 129 2.37 0.02 5.93
CA ALA A 129 1.76 -1.20 5.38
C ALA A 129 1.75 -1.18 3.84
N TRP A 130 1.33 -0.07 3.25
CA TRP A 130 1.31 0.15 1.81
C TRP A 130 1.30 1.65 1.47
N ILE A 131 1.57 1.97 0.21
CA ILE A 131 1.48 3.34 -0.33
C ILE A 131 0.72 3.27 -1.65
N HIS A 132 -0.35 4.06 -1.75
CA HIS A 132 -1.05 4.30 -3.00
C HIS A 132 -0.68 5.68 -3.57
N ASN A 133 -0.41 5.73 -4.87
CA ASN A 133 -0.05 6.96 -5.58
C ASN A 133 -1.07 7.22 -6.69
N SER A 134 -2.05 8.10 -6.45
CA SER A 134 -3.09 8.43 -7.44
C SER A 134 -2.54 9.09 -8.72
N GLY A 135 -1.37 9.72 -8.62
CA GLY A 135 -0.79 10.52 -9.70
C GLY A 135 -1.59 11.78 -10.04
N ASP A 136 -2.59 12.13 -9.23
CA ASP A 136 -3.59 13.15 -9.54
C ASP A 136 -3.24 14.52 -8.95
N PHE A 137 -2.17 15.13 -9.45
CA PHE A 137 -1.73 16.43 -8.98
C PHE A 137 -1.07 17.23 -10.11
N ALA A 138 -1.12 18.56 -9.99
CA ALA A 138 -0.44 19.47 -10.90
C ALA A 138 1.06 19.41 -10.61
N ARG A 139 1.88 19.29 -11.67
CA ARG A 139 3.33 19.25 -11.55
C ARG A 139 3.87 20.67 -11.72
N ALA A 140 4.89 21.00 -10.93
CA ALA A 140 5.62 22.23 -11.17
C ALA A 140 6.16 22.25 -12.61
N GLY A 141 5.83 23.29 -13.38
CA GLY A 141 6.29 23.44 -14.75
C GLY A 141 5.50 22.68 -15.81
N ASP A 142 4.32 22.11 -15.49
CA ASP A 142 3.46 21.46 -16.51
C ASP A 142 2.71 22.45 -17.42
N GLY A 143 2.94 23.76 -17.25
CA GLY A 143 2.32 24.82 -18.04
C GLY A 143 0.84 25.08 -17.73
N SER A 144 0.22 24.31 -16.82
CA SER A 144 -1.21 24.46 -16.50
C SER A 144 -1.52 25.66 -15.60
N GLY A 145 -0.53 26.11 -14.81
CA GLY A 145 -0.73 27.15 -13.79
C GLY A 145 -1.65 26.73 -12.63
N LYS A 146 -2.05 25.45 -12.58
CA LYS A 146 -2.99 24.93 -11.58
C LYS A 146 -2.29 24.60 -10.28
N VAL A 147 -2.98 24.84 -9.17
CA VAL A 147 -2.55 24.41 -7.84
C VAL A 147 -3.43 23.25 -7.37
N THR A 148 -2.82 22.17 -6.90
CA THR A 148 -3.55 21.00 -6.38
C THR A 148 -3.23 20.75 -4.91
N ALA A 149 -4.26 20.47 -4.10
CA ALA A 149 -4.09 20.04 -2.71
C ALA A 149 -4.97 18.83 -2.38
N PHE A 150 -4.39 17.87 -1.66
CA PHE A 150 -5.09 16.71 -1.13
C PHE A 150 -5.53 17.01 0.31
N GLU A 151 -6.80 17.34 0.51
CA GLU A 151 -7.40 17.66 1.82
C GLU A 151 -8.43 16.60 2.26
N ALA A 152 -8.49 15.47 1.55
CA ALA A 152 -9.44 14.41 1.87
C ALA A 152 -9.00 13.63 3.11
N SER A 153 -9.94 13.45 4.05
CA SER A 153 -9.89 12.34 5.00
C SER A 153 -10.60 11.15 4.37
N PRO A 154 -9.91 10.04 4.07
CA PRO A 154 -10.54 8.86 3.52
C PRO A 154 -11.62 8.30 4.45
N ILE A 155 -12.66 7.71 3.87
CA ILE A 155 -13.67 6.95 4.61
C ILE A 155 -13.44 5.45 4.41
N VAL A 156 -13.70 4.66 5.45
CA VAL A 156 -13.61 3.19 5.40
C VAL A 156 -14.98 2.63 5.77
N VAL A 157 -15.69 2.12 4.78
CA VAL A 157 -17.05 1.62 4.89
C VAL A 157 -17.28 0.64 3.75
N ASN A 158 -18.26 -0.27 3.87
CA ASN A 158 -18.54 -1.24 2.81
C ASN A 158 -17.25 -1.95 2.35
N ASP A 159 -16.45 -2.36 3.33
CA ASP A 159 -15.23 -3.14 3.15
C ASP A 159 -14.16 -2.51 2.26
N SER A 160 -14.27 -1.20 2.02
CA SER A 160 -13.43 -0.46 1.06
C SER A 160 -12.96 0.84 1.68
N LEU A 161 -11.79 1.31 1.24
CA LEU A 161 -11.33 2.66 1.53
C LEU A 161 -11.66 3.55 0.33
N TYR A 162 -12.38 4.64 0.58
CA TYR A 162 -12.72 5.61 -0.46
C TYR A 162 -12.07 6.97 -0.19
N TYR A 163 -11.54 7.57 -1.25
CA TYR A 163 -11.07 8.95 -1.20
C TYR A 163 -11.19 9.61 -2.58
N CYS A 164 -11.27 10.95 -2.61
CA CYS A 164 -11.19 11.70 -3.86
C CYS A 164 -9.84 12.40 -4.04
N THR A 165 -9.57 12.83 -5.27
CA THR A 165 -8.34 13.53 -5.64
C THR A 165 -8.59 14.95 -6.15
N PRO A 166 -7.54 15.80 -6.25
CA PRO A 166 -7.66 17.18 -6.73
C PRO A 166 -8.41 17.38 -8.05
N PHE A 167 -8.27 16.49 -9.04
CA PHE A 167 -9.02 16.56 -10.30
C PHE A 167 -10.34 15.76 -10.26
N ASN A 168 -10.87 15.51 -9.05
CA ASN A 168 -12.12 14.82 -8.78
C ASN A 168 -12.21 13.44 -9.44
N ARG A 169 -11.18 12.62 -9.25
CA ARG A 169 -11.32 11.16 -9.34
C ARG A 169 -11.71 10.61 -7.97
N ILE A 170 -12.49 9.54 -7.94
CA ILE A 170 -12.79 8.77 -6.71
C ILE A 170 -12.08 7.43 -6.84
N PHE A 171 -11.30 7.08 -5.85
CA PHE A 171 -10.66 5.77 -5.74
C PHE A 171 -11.38 4.95 -4.69
N SER A 172 -11.64 3.68 -5.03
CA SER A 172 -11.92 2.63 -4.06
C SER A 172 -10.72 1.72 -3.98
N LEU A 173 -10.16 1.58 -2.78
CA LEU A 173 -9.05 0.68 -2.51
C LEU A 173 -9.47 -0.45 -1.60
N ASP A 174 -8.78 -1.57 -1.72
CA ASP A 174 -8.71 -2.55 -0.65
C ASP A 174 -7.95 -1.94 0.56
N PRO A 175 -8.55 -1.86 1.76
CA PRO A 175 -7.91 -1.22 2.89
C PRO A 175 -6.70 -2.00 3.44
N GLU A 176 -6.60 -3.31 3.18
CA GLU A 176 -5.50 -4.15 3.66
C GLU A 176 -4.28 -4.08 2.75
N THR A 177 -4.51 -4.08 1.44
CA THR A 177 -3.43 -4.17 0.43
C THR A 177 -3.10 -2.84 -0.24
N GLY A 178 -4.06 -1.90 -0.25
CA GLY A 178 -3.97 -0.66 -1.01
C GLY A 178 -4.22 -0.83 -2.51
N GLU A 179 -4.63 -2.02 -2.96
CA GLU A 179 -4.95 -2.29 -4.37
C GLU A 179 -6.21 -1.54 -4.81
N GLU A 180 -6.17 -0.98 -6.02
CA GLU A 180 -7.31 -0.31 -6.62
C GLU A 180 -8.39 -1.34 -6.98
N ARG A 181 -9.59 -1.18 -6.42
CA ARG A 181 -10.78 -1.95 -6.81
C ARG A 181 -11.45 -1.32 -8.03
N TRP A 182 -11.63 -0.01 -7.98
CA TRP A 182 -12.12 0.78 -9.10
C TRP A 182 -11.72 2.25 -8.95
N VAL A 183 -11.74 2.96 -10.09
CA VAL A 183 -11.53 4.41 -10.14
C VAL A 183 -12.64 5.03 -10.98
N PHE A 184 -13.31 6.02 -10.41
CA PHE A 184 -14.24 6.88 -11.13
C PHE A 184 -13.56 8.20 -11.47
N ASP A 185 -13.77 8.70 -12.69
CA ASP A 185 -13.27 10.00 -13.13
C ASP A 185 -14.47 10.89 -13.50
N ALA A 186 -14.65 11.98 -12.76
CA ALA A 186 -15.78 12.90 -12.97
C ALA A 186 -15.68 13.71 -14.27
N LYS A 187 -14.55 13.66 -14.98
CA LYS A 187 -14.30 14.41 -16.24
C LYS A 187 -14.64 15.90 -16.08
N ILE A 188 -14.06 16.52 -15.06
CA ILE A 188 -14.36 17.91 -14.69
C ILE A 188 -13.99 18.91 -15.80
N ASP A 189 -14.80 19.96 -15.93
CA ASP A 189 -14.38 21.16 -16.65
C ASP A 189 -13.56 22.06 -15.73
N SER A 190 -12.25 22.06 -15.95
CA SER A 190 -11.32 22.88 -15.16
C SER A 190 -11.17 24.33 -15.65
N THR A 191 -11.97 24.76 -16.63
CA THR A 191 -11.89 26.12 -17.18
C THR A 191 -12.19 27.15 -16.09
N GLY A 192 -11.26 28.08 -15.87
CA GLY A 192 -11.40 29.11 -14.82
C GLY A 192 -11.14 28.63 -13.39
N VAL A 193 -10.87 27.34 -13.17
CA VAL A 193 -10.57 26.78 -11.85
C VAL A 193 -9.06 26.89 -11.58
N GLN A 194 -8.66 27.78 -10.68
CA GLN A 194 -7.25 27.95 -10.30
C GLN A 194 -6.79 26.94 -9.24
N SER A 195 -7.66 26.61 -8.28
CA SER A 195 -7.36 25.74 -7.15
C SER A 195 -8.17 24.45 -7.20
N HIS A 196 -7.46 23.33 -7.28
CA HIS A 196 -8.03 21.99 -7.35
C HIS A 196 -7.83 21.31 -6.00
N ILE A 197 -8.92 21.22 -5.24
CA ILE A 197 -8.92 20.68 -3.89
C ILE A 197 -10.06 19.68 -3.78
N CYS A 198 -9.75 18.49 -3.31
CA CYS A 198 -10.77 17.53 -2.85
C CYS A 198 -10.76 17.50 -1.32
N ARG A 199 -11.95 17.57 -0.70
CA ARG A 199 -12.17 17.54 0.75
C ARG A 199 -12.77 16.23 1.26
N GLY A 200 -12.80 15.21 0.40
CA GLY A 200 -13.33 13.90 0.71
C GLY A 200 -14.64 13.59 0.01
N VAL A 201 -15.15 12.41 0.33
CA VAL A 201 -16.38 11.84 -0.20
C VAL A 201 -17.31 11.49 0.97
N THR A 202 -18.58 11.21 0.70
CA THR A 202 -19.52 10.71 1.70
C THR A 202 -20.23 9.46 1.20
N PHE A 203 -20.55 8.57 2.13
CA PHE A 203 -21.24 7.32 1.86
C PHE A 203 -22.71 7.39 2.27
N TRP A 204 -23.56 6.73 1.50
CA TRP A 204 -24.95 6.51 1.87
C TRP A 204 -25.39 5.12 1.43
N GLN A 205 -26.14 4.44 2.28
CA GLN A 205 -26.80 3.19 1.95
C GLN A 205 -28.31 3.37 2.05
N ASP A 206 -29.00 2.93 1.01
CA ASP A 206 -30.45 2.85 0.99
C ASP A 206 -30.90 1.72 1.92
N PRO A 207 -31.67 2.01 2.98
CA PRO A 207 -32.14 0.98 3.91
C PRO A 207 -33.24 0.09 3.31
N GLU A 208 -33.87 0.51 2.21
CA GLU A 208 -35.00 -0.20 1.58
C GLU A 208 -34.60 -0.91 0.28
N ALA A 209 -33.44 -0.58 -0.30
CA ALA A 209 -32.97 -1.23 -1.51
C ALA A 209 -32.51 -2.67 -1.24
N GLN A 210 -32.71 -3.54 -2.25
CA GLN A 210 -32.06 -4.85 -2.26
C GLN A 210 -30.54 -4.66 -2.17
N GLU A 211 -29.88 -5.46 -1.33
CA GLU A 211 -28.46 -5.28 -0.98
C GLU A 211 -27.54 -5.22 -2.22
N ASP A 212 -27.78 -6.10 -3.21
CA ASP A 212 -26.99 -6.19 -4.44
C ASP A 212 -27.49 -5.26 -5.58
N ALA A 213 -28.52 -4.44 -5.34
CA ALA A 213 -29.00 -3.52 -6.35
C ALA A 213 -27.93 -2.46 -6.66
N ILE A 214 -27.74 -2.15 -7.94
CA ILE A 214 -26.88 -1.05 -8.35
C ILE A 214 -27.36 0.23 -7.68
N CYS A 215 -26.43 0.93 -7.05
CA CYS A 215 -26.66 2.15 -6.29
C CYS A 215 -27.55 1.96 -5.06
N SER A 216 -27.61 0.76 -4.47
CA SER A 216 -28.07 0.55 -3.08
C SER A 216 -27.12 1.21 -2.08
N LYS A 217 -25.83 1.23 -2.42
CA LYS A 217 -24.75 1.90 -1.68
C LYS A 217 -24.08 2.91 -2.61
N ARG A 218 -23.94 4.15 -2.15
CA ARG A 218 -23.50 5.28 -2.98
C ARG A 218 -22.36 6.02 -2.33
N ILE A 219 -21.41 6.45 -3.16
CA ILE A 219 -20.40 7.44 -2.82
C ILE A 219 -20.76 8.74 -3.52
N TYR A 220 -20.81 9.84 -2.77
CA TYR A 220 -21.02 11.17 -3.30
C TYR A 220 -19.76 12.02 -3.21
N MET A 221 -19.56 12.88 -4.19
CA MET A 221 -18.46 13.84 -4.24
C MET A 221 -18.94 15.16 -4.84
N ALA A 222 -18.55 16.27 -4.21
CA ALA A 222 -18.65 17.59 -4.82
C ALA A 222 -17.40 17.85 -5.69
N THR A 223 -17.63 18.26 -6.94
CA THR A 223 -16.55 18.54 -7.90
C THR A 223 -16.16 20.01 -7.90
N VAL A 224 -14.95 20.32 -8.37
CA VAL A 224 -14.45 21.69 -8.49
C VAL A 224 -15.19 22.50 -9.55
N ASP A 225 -15.84 21.82 -10.51
CA ASP A 225 -16.72 22.43 -11.53
C ASP A 225 -18.18 22.55 -11.07
N ALA A 226 -18.39 22.56 -9.74
CA ALA A 226 -19.67 22.82 -9.07
C ALA A 226 -20.80 21.80 -9.38
N ARG A 227 -20.45 20.52 -9.55
CA ARG A 227 -21.40 19.41 -9.62
C ARG A 227 -21.36 18.57 -8.34
N ILE A 228 -22.41 17.79 -8.15
CA ILE A 228 -22.40 16.65 -7.22
C ILE A 228 -22.53 15.41 -8.09
N VAL A 229 -21.62 14.46 -7.91
CA VAL A 229 -21.67 13.16 -8.56
C VAL A 229 -22.02 12.06 -7.56
N SER A 230 -22.70 11.03 -8.02
CA SER A 230 -23.06 9.83 -7.28
C SER A 230 -22.63 8.58 -8.04
N VAL A 231 -21.87 7.72 -7.37
CA VAL A 231 -21.41 6.45 -7.93
C VAL A 231 -21.76 5.30 -7.01
N ASP A 232 -21.98 4.13 -7.59
CA ASP A 232 -22.19 2.89 -6.85
C ASP A 232 -20.91 2.51 -6.09
N ALA A 233 -21.05 2.24 -4.79
CA ALA A 233 -19.91 2.01 -3.90
C ALA A 233 -19.14 0.71 -4.23
N ASN A 234 -19.81 -0.28 -4.83
CA ASN A 234 -19.20 -1.58 -5.15
C ASN A 234 -18.49 -1.56 -6.51
N THR A 235 -19.04 -0.85 -7.48
CA THR A 235 -18.63 -0.92 -8.90
C THR A 235 -17.98 0.36 -9.42
N GLY A 236 -18.17 1.50 -8.76
CA GLY A 236 -17.73 2.80 -9.23
C GLY A 236 -18.54 3.36 -10.41
N LEU A 237 -19.61 2.66 -10.82
CA LEU A 237 -20.47 3.10 -11.92
C LEU A 237 -21.33 4.30 -11.49
N ALA A 238 -21.51 5.25 -12.39
CA ALA A 238 -22.39 6.39 -12.18
C ALA A 238 -23.84 5.93 -11.89
N CYS A 239 -24.42 6.49 -10.83
CA CYS A 239 -25.80 6.22 -10.44
C CYS A 239 -26.78 6.99 -11.33
N LYS A 240 -27.19 6.38 -12.46
CA LYS A 240 -27.99 7.04 -13.50
C LYS A 240 -29.28 7.71 -13.03
N ALA A 241 -29.88 7.23 -11.94
CA ALA A 241 -31.09 7.81 -11.36
C ALA A 241 -30.84 9.10 -10.56
N PHE A 242 -29.58 9.44 -10.27
CA PHE A 242 -29.19 10.65 -9.56
C PHE A 242 -28.92 11.79 -10.54
N GLY A 243 -29.49 12.97 -10.27
CA GLY A 243 -29.21 14.19 -11.03
C GLY A 243 -29.40 14.03 -12.55
N ARG A 244 -28.34 14.31 -13.32
CA ARG A 244 -28.30 14.19 -14.78
C ARG A 244 -27.46 12.98 -15.22
N GLY A 245 -27.77 11.81 -14.67
CA GLY A 245 -27.14 10.54 -15.07
C GLY A 245 -26.00 10.07 -14.18
N GLY A 246 -25.94 10.56 -12.94
CA GLY A 246 -24.84 10.33 -12.00
C GLY A 246 -24.16 11.60 -11.57
#